data_AF-A0AAN8XEL7-F1
#
_entry.id   AF-A0AAN8XEL7-F1
#
_cell.length_a   1.000
_cell.length_b   1.000
_cell.length_c   1.000
_cell.angle_alpha   90.00
_cell.angle_beta   90.00
_cell.angle_gamma   90.00
#
_symmetry.space_group_name_H-M   'P 1'
#
loop_
_entity.id
_entity.type
_entity.pdbx_description
1 polymer ?
#
loop_
_entity_poly.entity_id
_entity_poly.type
_entity_poly.pdbx_seq_one_letter_code
_entity_poly.pdbx_strand_id
1 'polypeptide(L)'
;MRKVFSRAVLMMRDPYPAIQAEFNRQSGGHIGHAQPDKYTRDQGRYWEKFVTNKALAWMNTTLDWLKFDGPLHLVFYEDLLDNLPEEMRRILEFLDLEVSESNFDCMIRHQDGIYKRRKRPLNFDPFTSKLRSMVDHCKRLVDRAIREVLAGGDVKLVLRNLSYQNISDKTNTSIIR
;
A
#
# COMPACT_ATOMS: atom_id res chain seq x y z
N MET A 1 -15.19 9.58 -10.87
CA MET A 1 -14.07 10.40 -10.39
C MET A 1 -12.78 10.13 -11.16
N ARG A 2 -12.39 8.88 -11.47
CA ARG A 2 -11.15 8.58 -12.22
C ARG A 2 -11.11 9.06 -13.69
N LYS A 3 -12.27 9.21 -14.35
CA LYS A 3 -12.38 9.62 -15.77
C LYS A 3 -11.84 11.02 -16.12
N VAL A 4 -11.46 11.83 -15.12
CA VAL A 4 -10.92 13.19 -15.36
C VAL A 4 -9.40 13.20 -15.58
N PHE A 5 -8.72 12.09 -15.31
CA PHE A 5 -7.26 11.98 -15.47
C PHE A 5 -6.93 11.28 -16.78
N SER A 6 -5.95 11.82 -17.53
CA SER A 6 -5.44 11.24 -18.77
C SER A 6 -4.48 10.07 -18.53
N ARG A 7 -3.78 10.07 -17.40
CA ARG A 7 -2.85 9.03 -16.93
C ARG A 7 -2.77 9.05 -15.40
N ALA A 8 -2.33 7.96 -14.78
CA ALA A 8 -2.19 7.89 -13.32
C ALA A 8 -0.91 7.15 -12.90
N VAL A 9 -0.27 7.65 -11.83
CA VAL A 9 0.80 6.94 -11.12
C VAL A 9 0.19 6.37 -9.84
N LEU A 10 0.26 5.05 -9.67
CA LEU A 10 -0.18 4.36 -8.46
C LEU A 10 1.03 3.91 -7.66
N MET A 11 1.33 4.66 -6.60
CA MET A 11 2.38 4.32 -5.65
C MET A 11 1.85 3.40 -4.55
N MET A 12 2.50 2.26 -4.35
CA MET A 12 2.11 1.24 -3.39
C MET A 12 3.26 0.92 -2.45
N ARG A 13 2.95 0.70 -1.19
CA ARG A 13 3.90 0.28 -0.16
C ARG A 13 3.45 -1.06 0.42
N ASP A 14 4.38 -1.84 0.95
CA ASP A 14 4.02 -3.03 1.73
C ASP A 14 2.98 -2.68 2.83
N PRO A 15 1.91 -3.47 2.98
CA PRO A 15 0.80 -3.13 3.86
C PRO A 15 1.20 -3.08 5.34
N TYR A 16 2.16 -3.88 5.81
CA TYR A 16 2.55 -3.88 7.23
C TYR A 16 3.11 -2.54 7.69
N PRO A 17 4.20 -2.01 7.10
CA PRO A 17 4.75 -0.73 7.49
C PRO A 17 3.84 0.44 7.08
N ALA A 18 2.99 0.30 6.06
CA ALA A 18 1.98 1.30 5.72
C ALA A 18 0.91 1.44 6.82
N ILE A 19 0.35 0.32 7.29
CA ILE A 19 -0.66 0.29 8.37
C ILE A 19 -0.06 0.84 9.66
N GLN A 20 1.16 0.43 10.02
CA GLN A 20 1.82 0.91 11.22
C GLN A 20 2.15 2.41 11.15
N ALA A 21 2.58 2.91 9.98
CA ALA A 21 2.82 4.34 9.77
C ALA A 21 1.53 5.16 9.92
N GLU A 22 0.41 4.67 9.38
CA GLU A 22 -0.89 5.32 9.52
C GLU A 22 -1.39 5.29 10.97
N PHE A 23 -1.15 4.21 11.70
CA PHE A 23 -1.44 4.15 13.13
C PHE A 23 -0.62 5.15 13.93
N ASN A 24 0.68 5.24 13.66
CA ASN A 24 1.55 6.23 14.28
C ASN A 24 1.10 7.67 13.97
N ARG A 25 0.63 7.94 12.74
CA ARG A 25 0.08 9.24 12.35
C ARG A 25 -1.18 9.59 13.15
N GLN A 26 -2.10 8.64 13.33
CA GLN A 26 -3.37 8.87 14.02
C GLN A 26 -3.24 8.87 15.55
N SER A 27 -2.39 8.00 16.10
CA SER A 27 -2.30 7.73 17.53
C SER A 27 -1.08 8.38 18.20
N GLY A 28 -0.19 9.02 17.43
CA GLY A 28 1.08 9.55 17.94
C GLY A 28 1.09 11.00 18.41
N GLY A 29 0.02 11.77 18.15
CA GLY A 29 -0.08 13.18 18.53
C GLY A 29 1.13 14.01 18.08
N HIS A 30 1.58 14.96 18.90
CA HIS A 30 2.76 15.80 18.63
C HIS A 30 4.08 15.02 18.47
N ILE A 31 4.16 13.79 18.99
CA ILE A 31 5.36 12.96 18.94
C ILE A 31 5.46 12.22 17.60
N GLY A 32 4.35 12.08 16.86
CA GLY A 32 4.28 11.41 15.56
C GLY A 32 4.46 9.89 15.61
N HIS A 33 4.52 9.30 16.80
CA HIS A 33 4.62 7.86 17.03
C HIS A 33 3.65 7.43 18.12
N ALA A 34 2.92 6.34 17.86
CA ALA A 34 2.04 5.76 18.86
C ALA A 34 2.89 5.11 19.97
N GLN A 35 2.57 5.44 21.22
CA GLN A 35 3.20 4.81 22.38
C GLN A 35 2.81 3.32 22.44
N PRO A 36 3.66 2.44 23.02
CA PRO A 36 3.39 1.00 23.13
C PRO A 36 2.01 0.64 23.69
N ASP A 37 1.52 1.39 24.67
CA ASP A 37 0.19 1.23 25.29
C ASP A 37 -0.97 1.36 24.27
N LYS A 38 -0.78 2.10 23.18
CA LYS A 38 -1.80 2.27 22.14
C LYS A 38 -2.07 0.99 21.37
N TYR A 39 -1.07 0.12 21.23
CA TYR A 39 -1.22 -1.17 20.56
C TYR A 39 -1.94 -2.20 21.44
N THR A 40 -1.84 -2.07 22.76
CA THR A 40 -2.45 -2.98 23.74
C THR A 40 -3.75 -2.45 24.34
N ARG A 41 -4.14 -1.21 24.01
CA ARG A 41 -5.40 -0.59 24.43
C ARG A 41 -6.60 -1.51 24.21
N ASP A 42 -7.50 -1.56 25.19
CA ASP A 42 -8.71 -2.39 25.19
C ASP A 42 -8.41 -3.86 24.91
N GLN A 43 -7.33 -4.37 25.52
CA GLN A 43 -6.81 -5.73 25.32
C GLN A 43 -6.43 -6.01 23.85
N GLY A 44 -5.91 -5.00 23.15
CA GLY A 44 -5.52 -5.09 21.74
C GLY A 44 -6.68 -4.96 20.75
N ARG A 45 -7.95 -4.95 21.20
CA ARG A 45 -9.11 -4.88 20.28
C ARG A 45 -9.11 -3.65 19.39
N TYR A 46 -8.61 -2.51 19.89
CA TYR A 46 -8.51 -1.29 19.09
C TYR A 46 -7.54 -1.47 17.91
N TRP A 47 -6.35 -2.01 18.20
CA TRP A 47 -5.34 -2.30 17.19
C TRP A 47 -5.82 -3.36 16.19
N GLU A 48 -6.46 -4.44 16.66
CA GLU A 48 -7.00 -5.48 15.78
C GLU A 48 -8.02 -4.93 14.78
N LYS A 49 -8.97 -4.12 15.27
CA LYS A 49 -9.97 -3.45 14.43
C LYS A 49 -9.30 -2.49 13.44
N PHE A 50 -8.31 -1.74 13.91
CA PHE A 50 -7.55 -0.82 13.07
C PHE A 50 -6.84 -1.53 11.93
N VAL A 51 -6.06 -2.57 12.22
CA VAL A 51 -5.32 -3.36 11.22
C VAL A 51 -6.28 -3.98 10.22
N THR A 52 -7.36 -4.59 10.68
CA THR A 52 -8.37 -5.21 9.79
C THR A 52 -8.96 -4.18 8.83
N ASN A 53 -9.39 -3.03 9.34
CA ASN A 53 -9.95 -1.97 8.51
C ASN A 53 -8.93 -1.41 7.51
N LYS A 54 -7.69 -1.18 7.94
CA LYS A 54 -6.65 -0.61 7.08
C LYS A 54 -6.12 -1.60 6.05
N ALA A 55 -6.03 -2.90 6.37
CA ALA A 55 -5.67 -3.94 5.40
C ALA A 55 -6.71 -4.06 4.28
N LEU A 56 -8.00 -4.09 4.64
CA LEU A 56 -9.09 -4.09 3.67
C LEU A 56 -9.12 -2.80 2.85
N ALA A 57 -8.92 -1.64 3.48
CA ALA A 57 -8.86 -0.37 2.76
C ALA A 57 -7.68 -0.30 1.79
N TRP A 58 -6.49 -0.76 2.20
CA TRP A 58 -5.31 -0.85 1.34
C TRP A 58 -5.60 -1.74 0.12
N MET A 59 -6.10 -2.95 0.35
CA MET A 59 -6.46 -3.87 -0.73
C MET A 59 -7.51 -3.27 -1.67
N ASN A 60 -8.65 -2.82 -1.14
CA ASN A 60 -9.75 -2.31 -1.95
C ASN A 60 -9.35 -1.06 -2.74
N THR A 61 -8.56 -0.17 -2.15
CA THR A 61 -8.07 1.03 -2.84
C THR A 61 -7.15 0.64 -3.98
N THR A 62 -6.17 -0.24 -3.74
CA THR A 62 -5.27 -0.72 -4.79
C THR A 62 -6.03 -1.41 -5.91
N LEU A 63 -6.87 -2.40 -5.59
CA LEU A 63 -7.66 -3.12 -6.59
C LEU A 63 -8.62 -2.20 -7.36
N ASP A 64 -9.14 -1.13 -6.73
CA ASP A 64 -9.97 -0.17 -7.45
C ASP A 64 -9.17 0.68 -8.44
N TRP A 65 -7.99 1.14 -8.05
CA TRP A 65 -7.10 1.92 -8.92
C TRP A 65 -6.53 1.11 -10.08
N LEU A 66 -6.29 -0.19 -9.88
CA LEU A 66 -5.90 -1.09 -10.99
C LEU A 66 -6.95 -1.13 -12.11
N LYS A 67 -8.22 -0.77 -11.84
CA LYS A 67 -9.28 -0.65 -12.86
C LYS A 67 -9.25 0.69 -13.61
N PHE A 68 -8.20 1.49 -13.48
CA PHE A 68 -8.11 2.74 -14.22
C PHE A 68 -8.08 2.44 -15.73
N ASP A 69 -8.97 3.08 -16.50
CA ASP A 69 -9.12 2.79 -17.93
C ASP A 69 -8.01 3.44 -18.79
N GLY A 70 -7.24 4.38 -18.23
CA GLY A 70 -6.12 5.03 -18.91
C GLY A 70 -4.76 4.40 -18.57
N PRO A 71 -3.66 4.95 -19.13
CA PRO A 71 -2.30 4.54 -18.79
C PRO A 71 -2.06 4.62 -17.28
N LEU A 72 -1.60 3.53 -16.69
CA LEU A 72 -1.31 3.39 -15.27
C LEU A 72 0.13 2.97 -15.08
N HIS A 73 0.91 3.76 -14.35
CA HIS A 73 2.26 3.38 -13.94
C HIS A 73 2.26 2.94 -12.48
N LEU A 74 2.68 1.71 -12.23
CA LEU A 74 2.79 1.16 -10.88
C LEU A 74 4.17 1.48 -10.33
N VAL A 75 4.21 2.06 -9.13
CA VAL A 75 5.46 2.38 -8.43
C VAL A 75 5.42 1.67 -7.08
N PHE A 76 6.41 0.84 -6.81
CA PHE A 76 6.58 0.25 -5.47
C PHE A 76 7.49 1.15 -4.65
N TYR A 77 7.02 1.52 -3.46
CA TYR A 77 7.74 2.42 -2.57
C TYR A 77 9.10 1.83 -2.15
N GLU A 78 9.18 0.52 -2.02
CA GLU A 78 10.42 -0.19 -1.74
C GLU A 78 11.45 0.00 -2.87
N ASP A 79 11.03 -0.05 -4.13
CA ASP A 79 11.92 0.21 -5.27
C ASP A 79 12.40 1.67 -5.31
N LEU A 80 11.53 2.62 -4.91
CA LEU A 80 11.93 4.03 -4.75
C LEU A 80 13.00 4.22 -3.67
N LEU A 81 13.00 3.39 -2.61
CA LEU A 81 14.03 3.44 -1.58
C LEU A 81 15.36 2.85 -2.07
N ASP A 82 15.28 1.79 -2.86
CA ASP A 82 16.46 1.04 -3.31
C ASP A 82 17.14 1.70 -4.52
N ASN A 83 16.35 2.32 -5.43
CA ASN A 83 16.87 2.95 -6.64
C ASN A 83 16.07 4.19 -7.05
N LEU A 84 16.07 5.20 -6.19
CA LEU A 84 15.35 6.46 -6.42
C LEU A 84 15.62 7.11 -7.78
N PRO A 85 16.87 7.24 -8.27
CA PRO A 85 17.11 7.93 -9.54
C PRO A 85 16.40 7.26 -10.72
N GLU A 86 16.50 5.93 -10.84
CA GLU A 86 15.90 5.22 -11.96
C GLU A 86 14.37 5.17 -11.88
N GLU A 87 13.81 4.99 -10.68
CA GLU A 87 12.36 5.05 -10.50
C GLU A 87 11.80 6.45 -10.80
N MET A 88 12.51 7.51 -10.41
CA MET A 88 12.09 8.88 -10.75
C MET A 88 12.16 9.15 -12.25
N ARG A 89 13.17 8.64 -12.96
CA ARG A 89 13.23 8.73 -14.42
C ARG A 89 12.04 8.04 -15.09
N ARG A 90 11.72 6.81 -14.67
CA ARG A 90 10.54 6.07 -15.15
C ARG A 90 9.23 6.85 -14.94
N ILE A 91 9.08 7.47 -13.76
CA ILE A 91 7.90 8.29 -13.45
C ILE A 91 7.84 9.52 -14.36
N LEU A 92 8.95 10.23 -14.56
CA LEU A 92 8.99 11.43 -15.42
C LEU A 92 8.71 11.08 -16.88
N GLU A 93 9.29 10.00 -17.39
CA GLU A 93 9.05 9.47 -18.73
C GLU A 93 7.56 9.11 -18.91
N PHE A 94 6.97 8.37 -17.96
CA PHE A 94 5.54 8.04 -18.01
C PHE A 94 4.65 9.28 -17.98
N LEU A 95 5.04 10.31 -17.22
CA LEU A 95 4.30 11.56 -17.12
C LEU A 95 4.48 12.46 -18.34
N ASP A 96 5.40 12.13 -19.25
CA ASP A 96 5.77 12.94 -20.41
C ASP A 96 6.28 14.33 -19.98
N LEU A 97 7.20 14.33 -18.99
CA LEU A 97 7.79 15.53 -18.42
C LEU A 97 9.29 15.58 -18.69
N GLU A 98 9.71 16.62 -19.41
CA GLU A 98 11.12 16.93 -19.59
C GLU A 98 11.66 17.71 -18.38
N VAL A 99 12.77 17.23 -17.81
CA VAL A 99 13.47 17.87 -16.70
C VAL A 99 14.95 17.98 -17.08
N SER A 100 15.54 19.16 -16.86
CA SER A 100 16.98 19.32 -17.09
C SER A 100 17.79 18.46 -16.12
N GLU A 101 18.94 17.95 -16.57
CA GLU A 101 19.86 17.19 -15.72
C GLU A 101 20.21 17.95 -14.44
N SER A 102 20.40 19.27 -14.52
CA SER A 102 20.67 20.12 -13.35
C SER A 102 19.57 20.10 -12.28
N ASN A 103 18.29 20.07 -12.70
CA ASN A 103 17.14 20.00 -11.81
C ASN A 103 16.98 18.58 -11.25
N PHE A 104 17.22 17.57 -12.07
CA PHE A 104 17.21 16.18 -11.65
C PHE A 104 18.30 15.91 -10.59
N ASP A 105 19.53 16.35 -10.83
CA ASP A 105 20.64 16.26 -9.88
C ASP A 105 20.38 17.04 -8.58
N CYS A 106 19.68 18.17 -8.66
CA CYS A 106 19.25 18.91 -7.48
C CYS A 106 18.29 18.08 -6.62
N MET A 107 17.30 17.44 -7.24
CA MET A 107 16.35 16.56 -6.55
C MET A 107 17.08 15.38 -5.88
N ILE A 108 17.96 14.68 -6.59
CA ILE A 108 18.69 13.53 -6.03
C ILE A 108 19.58 13.93 -4.85
N ARG A 109 20.27 15.08 -4.93
CA ARG A 109 21.06 15.61 -3.81
C ARG A 109 20.23 15.90 -2.55
N HIS A 110 18.93 16.18 -2.70
CA HIS A 110 18.02 16.52 -1.61
C HIS A 110 16.94 15.45 -1.35
N GLN A 111 17.18 14.20 -1.77
CA GLN A 111 16.20 13.11 -1.71
C GLN A 111 15.57 12.83 -0.34
N ASP A 112 16.31 13.09 0.75
CA ASP A 112 15.82 12.86 2.11
C ASP A 112 14.82 13.94 2.57
N GLY A 113 14.93 15.15 2.05
CA GLY A 113 14.13 16.31 2.47
C GLY A 113 14.28 16.69 3.96
N ILE A 114 13.73 17.84 4.33
CA ILE A 114 13.78 18.35 5.71
C ILE A 114 12.72 17.74 6.64
N TYR A 115 11.77 16.97 6.09
CA TYR A 115 10.63 16.42 6.81
C TYR A 115 10.78 14.93 7.16
N LYS A 116 11.95 14.32 6.90
CA LYS A 116 12.21 12.91 7.21
C LYS A 116 12.16 12.67 8.72
N ARG A 117 11.15 11.92 9.16
CA ARG A 117 11.01 11.53 10.58
C ARG A 117 11.96 10.38 10.90
N ARG A 118 12.63 10.45 12.05
CA ARG A 118 13.42 9.34 12.56
C ARG A 118 12.52 8.15 12.85
N LYS A 119 12.91 6.95 12.39
CA LYS A 119 12.20 5.72 12.73
C LYS A 119 12.33 5.46 14.23
N ARG A 120 11.22 5.12 14.88
CA ARG A 120 11.20 4.61 16.26
C ARG A 120 10.64 3.19 16.21
N PRO A 121 11.51 2.17 16.19
CA PRO A 121 11.06 0.79 16.17
C PRO A 121 10.35 0.45 17.48
N LEU A 122 9.34 -0.41 17.41
CA LEU A 122 8.78 -1.05 18.59
C LEU A 122 9.75 -2.14 19.06
N ASN A 123 9.80 -2.37 20.36
CA ASN A 123 10.54 -3.48 20.97
C ASN A 123 9.73 -4.79 21.00
N PHE A 124 8.52 -4.80 20.42
CA PHE A 124 7.66 -5.96 20.28
C PHE A 124 7.02 -5.97 18.89
N ASP A 125 6.54 -7.14 18.47
CA ASP A 125 5.75 -7.28 17.25
C ASP A 125 4.27 -7.00 17.55
N PRO A 126 3.67 -5.94 17.01
CA PRO A 126 2.26 -5.66 17.25
C PRO A 126 1.33 -6.59 16.46
N PHE A 127 1.81 -7.34 15.48
CA PHE A 127 0.96 -8.17 14.62
C PHE A 127 0.86 -9.61 15.14
N THR A 128 -0.28 -9.94 15.75
CA THR A 128 -0.61 -11.33 16.11
C THR A 128 -0.71 -12.22 14.86
N SER A 129 -0.56 -13.53 15.03
CA SER A 129 -0.69 -14.51 13.92
C SER A 129 -2.00 -14.37 13.14
N LYS A 130 -3.11 -14.09 13.83
CA LYS A 130 -4.42 -13.82 13.22
C LYS A 130 -4.40 -12.57 12.34
N LEU A 131 -3.81 -11.47 12.83
CA LEU A 131 -3.68 -10.24 12.05
C LEU A 131 -2.77 -10.43 10.84
N ARG A 132 -1.67 -11.17 11.00
CA ARG A 132 -0.76 -11.51 9.90
C ARG A 132 -1.48 -12.28 8.80
N SER A 133 -2.22 -13.33 9.16
CA SER A 133 -3.00 -14.12 8.21
C SER A 133 -3.97 -13.26 7.38
N MET A 134 -4.64 -12.30 8.03
CA MET A 134 -5.54 -11.35 7.35
C MET A 134 -4.79 -10.40 6.40
N VAL A 135 -3.70 -9.79 6.86
CA VAL A 135 -2.90 -8.87 6.05
C VAL A 135 -2.27 -9.60 4.86
N ASP A 136 -1.73 -10.80 5.08
CA ASP A 136 -1.12 -11.62 4.04
C ASP A 136 -2.15 -12.10 3.01
N HIS A 137 -3.38 -12.40 3.44
CA HIS A 137 -4.46 -12.71 2.51
C HIS A 137 -4.78 -11.50 1.61
N CYS A 138 -4.94 -10.31 2.18
CA CYS A 138 -5.14 -9.08 1.42
C CYS A 138 -3.98 -8.81 0.44
N LYS A 139 -2.74 -8.98 0.91
CA LYS A 139 -1.52 -8.83 0.11
C LYS A 139 -1.50 -9.80 -1.07
N ARG A 140 -1.75 -11.09 -0.84
CA ARG A 140 -1.78 -12.10 -1.92
C ARG A 140 -2.79 -11.79 -3.02
N LEU A 141 -3.96 -11.26 -2.66
CA LEU A 141 -4.98 -10.85 -3.63
C LEU A 141 -4.49 -9.69 -4.50
N VAL A 142 -3.86 -8.69 -3.89
CA VAL A 142 -3.26 -7.57 -4.61
C VAL A 142 -2.10 -8.04 -5.48
N ASP A 143 -1.17 -8.84 -4.95
CA ASP A 143 -0.02 -9.34 -5.70
C ASP A 143 -0.45 -10.15 -6.93
N ARG A 144 -1.52 -10.95 -6.80
CA ARG A 144 -2.11 -11.67 -7.94
C ARG A 144 -2.67 -10.70 -8.97
N ALA A 145 -3.44 -9.70 -8.55
CA ALA A 145 -4.00 -8.71 -9.47
C ALA A 145 -2.91 -7.92 -10.21
N ILE A 146 -1.86 -7.51 -9.50
CA ILE A 146 -0.71 -6.79 -10.06
C ILE A 146 0.01 -7.64 -11.10
N ARG A 147 0.31 -8.91 -10.81
CA ARG A 147 1.00 -9.79 -11.77
C ARG A 147 0.25 -9.91 -13.09
N GLU A 148 -1.07 -10.03 -13.02
CA GLU A 148 -1.90 -10.11 -14.23
C GLU A 148 -1.90 -8.79 -15.01
N VAL A 149 -1.99 -7.64 -14.32
CA VAL A 149 -1.89 -6.32 -14.96
C VAL A 149 -0.55 -6.14 -15.64
N LEU A 150 0.55 -6.51 -14.97
CA LEU A 150 1.90 -6.45 -15.55
C LEU A 150 2.10 -7.42 -16.72
N ALA A 151 1.37 -8.53 -16.76
CA ALA A 151 1.34 -9.46 -17.89
C ALA A 151 0.47 -8.98 -19.06
N GLY A 152 -0.14 -7.79 -18.97
CA GLY A 152 -1.04 -7.25 -19.99
C GLY A 152 -2.46 -7.85 -19.97
N GLY A 153 -2.83 -8.53 -18.88
CA GLY A 153 -4.16 -9.14 -18.72
C GLY A 153 -5.28 -8.13 -18.47
N ASP A 154 -6.52 -8.53 -18.78
CA ASP A 154 -7.70 -7.71 -18.45
C ASP A 154 -7.96 -7.73 -16.94
N VAL A 155 -7.60 -6.63 -16.29
CA VAL A 155 -7.80 -6.40 -14.86
C VAL A 155 -9.26 -6.60 -14.42
N LYS A 156 -10.25 -6.27 -15.27
CA LYS A 156 -11.67 -6.41 -14.91
C LYS A 156 -12.04 -7.89 -14.77
N LEU A 157 -11.51 -8.74 -15.66
CA LEU A 157 -11.68 -10.19 -15.59
C LEU A 157 -10.99 -10.78 -14.34
N VAL A 158 -9.76 -10.33 -14.05
CA VAL A 158 -8.99 -10.77 -12.88
C VAL A 158 -9.72 -10.46 -11.59
N LEU A 159 -10.18 -9.22 -11.43
CA LEU A 159 -10.88 -8.80 -10.22
C LEU A 159 -12.23 -9.48 -10.07
N ARG A 160 -12.93 -9.75 -11.17
CA ARG A 160 -14.15 -10.55 -11.16
C ARG A 160 -13.87 -11.96 -10.63
N ASN A 161 -12.80 -12.61 -11.11
CA ASN A 161 -12.40 -13.93 -10.62
C ASN A 161 -11.99 -13.93 -9.13
N LEU A 162 -11.26 -12.91 -8.68
CA LEU A 162 -10.93 -12.75 -7.26
C LEU A 162 -12.17 -12.55 -6.40
N SER A 163 -13.16 -11.78 -6.88
CA SER A 163 -14.42 -11.59 -6.16
C SER A 163 -15.20 -12.89 -6.00
N TYR A 164 -15.23 -13.75 -7.02
CA TYR A 164 -15.83 -15.09 -6.93
C TYR A 164 -15.12 -15.99 -5.91
N GLN A 165 -13.78 -15.99 -5.90
CA GLN A 165 -13.00 -16.77 -4.92
C GLN A 165 -13.26 -16.29 -3.49
N ASN A 166 -13.31 -14.97 -3.27
CA ASN A 166 -13.63 -14.39 -1.96
C ASN A 166 -15.06 -14.74 -1.47
N ILE A 167 -16.03 -14.86 -2.39
CA ILE A 167 -17.38 -15.33 -2.05
C ILE A 167 -17.34 -16.81 -1.67
N SER A 168 -16.65 -17.64 -2.47
CA SER A 168 -16.49 -19.08 -2.23
C SER A 168 -15.84 -19.38 -0.87
N ASP A 169 -14.79 -18.65 -0.50
CA ASP A 169 -14.11 -18.80 0.79
C ASP A 169 -15.02 -18.40 1.96
N LYS A 170 -15.82 -17.34 1.81
CA LYS A 170 -16.82 -16.95 2.82
C LYS A 170 -17.94 -17.98 2.98
N THR A 171 -18.39 -18.60 1.89
CA THR A 171 -19.42 -19.66 1.95
C THR A 171 -18.89 -20.94 2.59
N ASN A 172 -17.64 -21.33 2.33
CA ASN A 172 -17.03 -22.51 2.97
C ASN A 172 -16.74 -22.33 4.47
N THR A 173 -16.48 -21.09 4.92
CA THR A 173 -16.27 -20.79 6.34
C THR A 173 -17.58 -20.78 7.15
N SER A 174 -18.74 -20.76 6.48
CA SER A 174 -20.06 -20.68 7.12
C SER A 174 -20.73 -22.05 7.33
N ILE A 175 -20.13 -23.15 6.86
CA ILE A 175 -20.71 -24.52 6.95
C ILE A 175 -20.16 -25.33 8.14
N ILE A 176 -19.20 -24.79 8.90
CA ILE A 176 -18.73 -25.43 10.14
C ILE A 176 -19.36 -24.70 11.34
N ARG A 177 -20.60 -25.08 11.67
CA ARG A 177 -21.21 -24.87 12.98
C ARG A 177 -21.88 -26.15 13.42
#